data_AF-A0A7W1NVF9-F1
#
_entry.id   AF-A0A7W1NVF9-F1
#
_cell.length_a   1.000
_cell.length_b   1.000
_cell.length_c   1.000
_cell.angle_alpha   90.00
_cell.angle_beta   90.00
_cell.angle_gamma   90.00
#
_symmetry.space_group_name_H-M   'P 1'
#
loop_
_entity.id
_entity.type
_entity.pdbx_description
1 polymer ?
#
loop_
_entity_poly.entity_id
_entity_poly.type
_entity_poly.pdbx_seq_one_letter_code
_entity_poly.pdbx_strand_id
1 'polypeptide(L)'
;MNPYLQPSGFLGTGASLLADLTLLAYILLIVPGIITGFIFARRGKHRPHHKRTMITITVVNWLLIIFLMLTAYRYDVIGNIASQPANARYLMPTIHGILGLVAQVLATYVIFRMLREDSQVAAAKARGESGQALSKYWFKNAKTFMRITIILWLLTALLGVFNYLIRYDVLPTFGSNRGAVPAVTVEPAATRQALSTSEPGTTAEPGVTAEPGTTVEPGVTPEVIASATAKPIATAKPATTVEPGVTPEVTP
;
A
#
# COMPACT_ATOMS: atom_id res chain seq x y z
N MET A 1 1.55 -23.79 0.19
CA MET A 1 1.50 -22.45 -0.44
C MET A 1 1.83 -21.41 0.61
N ASN A 2 2.51 -20.32 0.25
CA ASN A 2 2.71 -19.18 1.15
C ASN A 2 1.58 -18.16 0.89
N PRO A 3 0.56 -18.04 1.78
CA PRO A 3 -0.57 -17.12 1.58
C PRO A 3 -0.15 -15.65 1.59
N TYR A 4 1.09 -15.35 2.01
CA TYR A 4 1.63 -14.00 1.90
C TYR A 4 2.01 -13.60 0.46
N LEU A 5 2.40 -14.55 -0.39
CA LEU A 5 2.84 -14.29 -1.77
C LEU A 5 1.78 -14.63 -2.82
N GLN A 6 0.76 -15.42 -2.46
CA GLN A 6 -0.31 -15.81 -3.36
C GLN A 6 -1.69 -15.74 -2.66
N PRO A 7 -2.77 -15.39 -3.37
CA PRO A 7 -2.80 -15.01 -4.79
C PRO A 7 -2.17 -13.64 -5.05
N SER A 8 -1.82 -13.39 -6.33
CA SER A 8 -1.36 -12.08 -6.79
C SER A 8 -2.41 -11.00 -6.53
N GLY A 9 -1.94 -9.77 -6.34
CA GLY A 9 -2.75 -8.57 -6.23
C GLY A 9 -3.35 -8.15 -7.57
N PHE A 10 -4.18 -7.11 -7.51
CA PHE A 10 -4.93 -6.55 -8.64
C PHE A 10 -4.48 -5.13 -9.01
N LEU A 11 -3.60 -4.51 -8.22
CA LEU A 11 -3.06 -3.17 -8.51
C LEU A 11 -1.95 -3.16 -9.57
N GLY A 12 -1.61 -4.31 -10.18
CA GLY A 12 -0.67 -4.41 -11.31
C GLY A 12 0.82 -4.28 -10.92
N THR A 13 1.14 -4.28 -9.64
CA THR A 13 2.50 -4.03 -9.09
C THR A 13 3.31 -5.30 -8.82
N GLY A 14 2.77 -6.50 -9.08
CA GLY A 14 3.37 -7.76 -8.63
C GLY A 14 3.25 -8.02 -7.11
N ALA A 15 2.56 -7.14 -6.38
CA ALA A 15 2.18 -7.39 -4.99
C ALA A 15 1.24 -8.59 -4.83
N SER A 16 1.05 -9.08 -3.60
CA SER A 16 0.03 -10.08 -3.29
C SER A 16 -1.31 -9.42 -2.94
N LEU A 17 -2.41 -10.18 -3.05
CA LEU A 17 -3.75 -9.69 -2.72
C LEU A 17 -3.83 -9.13 -1.29
N LEU A 18 -3.16 -9.77 -0.32
CA LEU A 18 -3.12 -9.29 1.06
C LEU A 18 -2.40 -7.94 1.19
N ALA A 19 -1.36 -7.68 0.38
CA ALA A 19 -0.65 -6.41 0.40
C ALA A 19 -1.51 -5.28 -0.20
N ASP A 20 -2.19 -5.53 -1.32
CA ASP A 20 -3.12 -4.59 -1.95
C ASP A 20 -4.30 -4.25 -1.02
N LEU A 21 -4.92 -5.27 -0.42
CA LEU A 21 -6.00 -5.09 0.55
C LEU A 21 -5.54 -4.32 1.79
N THR A 22 -4.32 -4.56 2.29
CA THR A 22 -3.76 -3.80 3.42
C THR A 22 -3.56 -2.33 3.04
N LEU A 23 -2.98 -2.05 1.88
CA LEU A 23 -2.74 -0.69 1.38
C LEU A 23 -4.06 0.08 1.24
N LEU A 24 -5.06 -0.52 0.57
CA LEU A 24 -6.36 0.10 0.35
C LEU A 24 -7.15 0.28 1.64
N ALA A 25 -7.09 -0.68 2.58
CA ALA A 25 -7.68 -0.50 3.91
C ALA A 25 -7.06 0.71 4.64
N TYR A 26 -5.76 0.94 4.49
CA TYR A 26 -5.12 2.11 5.09
C TYR A 26 -5.54 3.42 4.42
N ILE A 27 -5.53 3.49 3.08
CA ILE A 27 -5.83 4.70 2.30
C ILE A 27 -7.33 5.07 2.39
N LEU A 28 -8.23 4.09 2.33
CA LEU A 28 -9.67 4.31 2.19
C LEU A 28 -10.44 4.24 3.52
N LEU A 29 -9.92 3.54 4.54
CA LEU A 29 -10.61 3.35 5.82
C LEU A 29 -9.84 3.92 7.02
N ILE A 30 -8.59 3.49 7.24
CA ILE A 30 -7.83 3.87 8.45
C ILE A 30 -7.51 5.37 8.45
N VAL A 31 -6.80 5.88 7.44
CA VAL A 31 -6.41 7.31 7.36
C VAL A 31 -7.63 8.25 7.37
N PRO A 32 -8.69 8.05 6.56
CA PRO A 32 -9.90 8.86 6.63
C PRO A 32 -10.63 8.76 7.98
N GLY A 33 -10.66 7.57 8.60
CA GLY A 33 -11.26 7.36 9.91
C GLY A 33 -10.55 8.13 11.03
N ILE A 34 -9.21 8.19 10.99
CA ILE A 34 -8.40 8.98 11.94
C ILE A 34 -8.66 10.47 11.78
N ILE A 35 -8.67 10.97 10.55
CA ILE A 35 -8.95 12.37 10.23
C ILE A 35 -10.37 12.74 10.68
N THR A 36 -11.34 11.86 10.45
CA THR A 36 -12.73 12.02 10.92
C THR A 36 -12.80 12.09 12.46
N GLY A 37 -12.08 11.19 13.14
CA GLY A 37 -11.95 11.22 14.60
C GLY A 37 -11.33 12.53 15.11
N PHE A 38 -10.29 13.04 14.45
CA PHE A 38 -9.68 14.34 14.77
C PHE A 38 -10.66 15.50 14.56
N ILE A 39 -11.41 15.53 13.45
CA ILE A 39 -12.44 16.54 13.18
C ILE A 39 -13.52 16.53 14.28
N PHE A 40 -13.99 15.35 14.71
CA PHE A 40 -14.93 15.26 15.83
C PHE A 40 -14.34 15.80 17.13
N ALA A 41 -13.08 15.49 17.47
CA ALA A 41 -12.42 16.06 18.65
C ALA A 41 -12.23 17.58 18.56
N ARG A 42 -11.91 18.13 17.38
CA ARG A 42 -11.79 19.59 17.18
C ARG A 42 -13.14 20.31 17.27
N ARG A 43 -14.24 19.66 16.89
CA ARG A 43 -15.62 20.20 16.97
C ARG A 43 -16.31 19.89 18.33
N GLY A 44 -15.56 19.47 19.36
CA GLY A 44 -16.11 19.15 20.68
C GLY A 44 -16.99 17.88 20.74
N LYS A 45 -17.16 17.16 19.62
CA LYS A 45 -18.00 15.95 19.50
C LYS A 45 -17.29 14.70 20.08
N HIS A 46 -16.75 14.82 21.29
CA HIS A 46 -15.98 13.78 21.98
C HIS A 46 -16.79 12.50 22.20
N ARG A 47 -18.09 12.65 22.53
CA ARG A 47 -19.02 11.54 22.81
C ARG A 47 -20.34 11.78 22.06
N PRO A 48 -20.97 10.76 21.45
CA PRO A 48 -20.43 9.42 21.17
C PRO A 48 -19.45 9.38 19.98
N HIS A 49 -19.46 10.41 19.11
CA HIS A 49 -18.85 10.37 17.77
C HIS A 49 -17.36 10.03 17.77
N HIS A 50 -16.49 10.90 18.31
CA HIS A 50 -15.04 10.64 18.38
C HIS A 50 -14.74 9.31 19.08
N LYS A 51 -15.38 9.05 20.23
CA LYS A 51 -15.24 7.78 20.97
C LYS A 51 -15.49 6.55 20.08
N ARG A 52 -16.64 6.49 19.41
CA ARG A 52 -17.02 5.33 18.57
C ARG A 52 -16.06 5.20 17.38
N THR A 53 -15.78 6.29 16.66
CA THR A 53 -14.86 6.27 15.52
C THR A 53 -13.47 5.77 15.93
N MET A 54 -12.86 6.32 16.98
CA MET A 54 -11.51 5.91 17.38
C MET A 54 -11.46 4.46 17.88
N ILE A 55 -12.46 4.01 18.64
CA ILE A 55 -12.56 2.60 19.04
C ILE A 55 -12.64 1.69 17.80
N THR A 56 -13.56 1.98 16.87
CA THR A 56 -13.74 1.17 15.66
C THR A 56 -12.46 1.10 14.85
N ILE A 57 -11.84 2.25 14.53
CA ILE A 57 -10.62 2.28 13.73
C ILE A 57 -9.45 1.59 14.44
N THR A 58 -9.27 1.75 15.76
CA THR A 58 -8.18 1.06 16.48
C THR A 58 -8.38 -0.44 16.57
N VAL A 59 -9.62 -0.93 16.71
CA VAL A 59 -9.94 -2.37 16.66
C VAL A 59 -9.70 -2.93 15.27
N VAL A 60 -10.20 -2.28 14.21
CA VAL A 60 -9.93 -2.70 12.83
C VAL A 60 -8.42 -2.69 12.54
N ASN A 61 -7.69 -1.68 13.01
CA ASN A 61 -6.24 -1.62 12.83
C ASN A 61 -5.51 -2.75 13.56
N TRP A 62 -5.96 -3.18 14.74
CA TRP A 62 -5.44 -4.38 15.40
C TRP A 62 -5.65 -5.65 14.56
N LEU A 63 -6.82 -5.80 13.92
CA LEU A 63 -7.08 -6.93 13.02
C LEU A 63 -6.14 -6.90 11.81
N LEU A 64 -5.94 -5.73 11.17
CA LEU A 64 -5.00 -5.58 10.05
C LEU A 64 -3.56 -5.90 10.47
N ILE A 65 -3.14 -5.43 11.64
CA ILE A 65 -1.81 -5.68 12.19
C ILE A 65 -1.60 -7.18 12.46
N ILE A 66 -2.54 -7.84 13.15
CA ILE A 66 -2.38 -9.24 13.57
C ILE A 66 -2.47 -10.20 12.39
N PHE A 67 -3.48 -10.04 11.52
CA PHE A 67 -3.75 -11.03 10.47
C PHE A 67 -2.98 -10.80 9.17
N LEU A 68 -2.70 -9.54 8.80
CA LEU A 68 -2.01 -9.21 7.55
C LEU A 68 -0.55 -8.80 7.80
N MET A 69 -0.29 -7.78 8.62
CA MET A 69 1.07 -7.22 8.75
C MET A 69 2.04 -8.14 9.52
N LEU A 70 1.62 -8.75 10.63
CA LEU A 70 2.46 -9.66 11.42
C LEU A 70 2.77 -10.94 10.64
N THR A 71 1.79 -11.46 9.89
CA THR A 71 1.96 -12.56 8.94
C THR A 71 3.01 -12.21 7.88
N ALA A 72 2.86 -11.06 7.21
CA ALA A 72 3.81 -10.56 6.22
C ALA A 72 5.23 -10.37 6.77
N TYR A 73 5.35 -9.88 8.00
CA TYR A 73 6.63 -9.66 8.67
C TYR A 73 7.31 -10.99 9.05
N ARG A 74 6.54 -11.96 9.58
CA ARG A 74 7.05 -13.29 9.96
C ARG A 74 7.55 -14.11 8.76
N TYR A 75 6.90 -14.02 7.60
CA TYR A 75 7.24 -14.88 6.46
C TYR A 75 8.29 -14.30 5.50
N ASP A 76 8.52 -12.99 5.46
CA ASP A 76 9.44 -12.36 4.48
C ASP A 76 10.43 -11.34 5.09
N VAL A 77 10.24 -10.86 6.32
CA VAL A 77 11.13 -9.84 6.91
C VAL A 77 12.03 -10.41 8.00
N ILE A 78 11.47 -11.09 9.00
CA ILE A 78 12.21 -11.45 10.23
C ILE A 78 13.42 -12.38 9.99
N GLY A 79 13.33 -13.29 9.02
CA GLY A 79 14.44 -14.17 8.65
C GLY A 79 15.54 -13.49 7.83
N ASN A 80 15.19 -12.42 7.11
CA ASN A 80 16.08 -11.75 6.16
C ASN A 80 16.77 -10.51 6.75
N ILE A 81 16.15 -9.83 7.73
CA ILE A 81 16.73 -8.62 8.34
C ILE A 81 18.05 -8.88 9.08
N ALA A 82 18.25 -10.09 9.63
CA ALA A 82 19.47 -10.46 10.33
C ALA A 82 20.68 -10.61 9.38
N SER A 83 20.46 -11.11 8.15
CA SER A 83 21.50 -11.30 7.13
C SER A 83 21.67 -10.10 6.21
N GLN A 84 20.62 -9.29 6.03
CA GLN A 84 20.61 -8.11 5.16
C GLN A 84 20.07 -6.85 5.87
N PRO A 85 20.68 -6.41 6.98
CA PRO A 85 20.13 -5.34 7.84
C PRO A 85 20.02 -3.97 7.15
N ALA A 86 20.86 -3.71 6.14
CA ALA A 86 20.85 -2.47 5.37
C ALA A 86 19.93 -2.51 4.13
N ASN A 87 19.34 -3.66 3.78
CA ASN A 87 18.49 -3.76 2.61
C ASN A 87 17.13 -3.12 2.90
N ALA A 88 16.80 -2.06 2.14
CA ALA A 88 15.57 -1.29 2.30
C ALA A 88 14.29 -2.16 2.28
N ARG A 89 14.29 -3.27 1.53
CA ARG A 89 13.18 -4.25 1.46
C ARG A 89 12.80 -4.83 2.82
N TYR A 90 13.76 -4.98 3.73
CA TYR A 90 13.55 -5.56 5.07
C TYR A 90 13.65 -4.50 6.18
N LEU A 91 14.54 -3.52 6.03
CA LEU A 91 14.75 -2.45 7.00
C LEU A 91 13.52 -1.54 7.13
N MET A 92 12.91 -1.13 6.02
CA MET A 92 11.77 -0.21 6.04
C MET A 92 10.51 -0.85 6.66
N PRO A 93 10.16 -2.13 6.41
CA PRO A 93 9.13 -2.84 7.16
C PRO A 93 9.44 -2.97 8.66
N THR A 94 10.71 -3.12 9.03
CA THR A 94 11.14 -3.20 10.44
C THR A 94 10.94 -1.87 11.16
N ILE A 95 11.39 -0.76 10.57
CA ILE A 95 11.18 0.59 11.12
C ILE A 95 9.69 0.92 11.22
N HIS A 96 8.90 0.58 10.19
CA HIS A 96 7.45 0.72 10.20
C HIS A 96 6.78 -0.10 11.31
N GLY A 97 7.18 -1.35 11.50
CA GLY A 97 6.64 -2.22 12.55
C GLY A 97 6.91 -1.67 13.96
N ILE A 98 8.12 -1.15 14.22
CA ILE A 98 8.50 -0.55 15.50
C ILE A 98 7.68 0.72 15.77
N LEU A 99 7.68 1.68 14.84
CA LEU A 99 6.94 2.93 15.00
C LEU A 99 5.43 2.67 15.11
N GLY A 100 4.90 1.78 14.26
CA GLY A 100 3.50 1.39 14.25
C GLY A 100 3.04 0.69 15.52
N LEU A 101 3.87 -0.17 16.12
CA LEU A 101 3.56 -0.81 17.40
C LEU A 101 3.47 0.22 18.54
N VAL A 102 4.43 1.14 18.63
CA VAL A 102 4.40 2.24 19.61
C VAL A 102 3.13 3.09 19.41
N ALA A 103 2.83 3.43 18.16
CA ALA A 103 1.66 4.19 17.76
C ALA A 103 0.34 3.47 18.16
N GLN A 104 0.23 2.17 17.89
CA GLN A 104 -0.95 1.34 18.18
C GLN A 104 -1.17 1.12 19.69
N VAL A 105 -0.09 0.90 20.45
CA VAL A 105 -0.14 0.80 21.92
C VAL A 105 -0.59 2.13 22.52
N LEU A 106 -0.08 3.27 22.03
CA LEU A 106 -0.46 4.59 22.52
C LEU A 106 -1.94 4.91 22.23
N ALA A 107 -2.45 4.57 21.03
CA ALA A 107 -3.87 4.70 20.70
C ALA A 107 -4.76 3.84 21.61
N THR A 108 -4.35 2.60 21.84
CA THR A 108 -5.04 1.66 22.75
C THR A 108 -5.08 2.22 24.18
N TYR A 109 -3.97 2.79 24.67
CA TYR A 109 -3.88 3.46 25.97
C TYR A 109 -4.81 4.67 26.08
N VAL A 110 -4.87 5.54 25.05
CA VAL A 110 -5.76 6.71 25.02
C VAL A 110 -7.24 6.27 25.07
N ILE A 111 -7.61 5.25 24.31
CA ILE A 111 -8.96 4.67 24.32
C ILE A 111 -9.28 4.07 25.69
N PHE A 112 -8.37 3.30 26.28
CA PHE A 112 -8.53 2.77 27.63
C PHE A 112 -8.74 3.89 28.66
N ARG A 113 -7.95 4.98 28.61
CA ARG A 113 -8.13 6.13 29.52
C ARG A 113 -9.48 6.83 29.34
N MET A 114 -9.97 6.95 28.10
CA MET A 114 -11.28 7.54 27.79
C MET A 114 -12.45 6.66 28.27
N LEU A 115 -12.32 5.34 28.18
CA LEU A 115 -13.30 4.35 28.66
C LEU A 115 -13.31 4.25 30.19
N ARG A 116 -12.12 4.26 30.82
CA ARG A 116 -11.99 4.29 32.28
C ARG A 116 -12.57 5.57 32.88
N GLU A 117 -12.34 6.71 32.23
CA GLU A 117 -12.94 7.99 32.62
C GLU A 117 -14.47 7.96 32.56
N ASP A 118 -15.08 7.42 31.48
CA ASP A 118 -16.53 7.23 31.40
C ASP A 118 -17.06 6.44 32.61
N SER A 119 -16.46 5.28 32.86
CA SER A 119 -16.87 4.37 33.94
C SER A 119 -16.73 5.03 35.32
N GLN A 120 -15.60 5.69 35.58
CA GLN A 120 -15.35 6.39 36.84
C GLN A 120 -16.30 7.58 37.06
N VAL A 121 -16.56 8.38 36.02
CA VAL A 121 -17.51 9.52 36.11
C VAL A 121 -18.95 9.02 36.25
N ALA A 122 -19.35 7.95 35.58
CA ALA A 122 -20.67 7.34 35.76
C ALA A 122 -20.86 6.81 37.19
N ALA A 123 -19.87 6.07 37.71
CA ALA A 123 -19.90 5.56 39.09
C ALA A 123 -19.87 6.68 40.14
N ALA A 124 -19.18 7.79 39.87
CA ALA A 124 -19.17 8.96 40.75
C ALA A 124 -20.53 9.67 40.78
N LYS A 125 -21.17 9.87 39.62
CA LYS A 125 -22.54 10.41 39.54
C LYS A 125 -23.55 9.51 40.26
N ALA A 126 -23.40 8.19 40.17
CA ALA A 126 -24.25 7.24 40.91
C ALA A 126 -24.09 7.33 42.44
N ARG A 127 -22.97 7.89 42.95
CA ARG A 127 -22.76 8.23 44.37
C ARG A 127 -23.19 9.66 44.74
N GLY A 128 -23.81 10.40 43.81
CA GLY A 128 -24.18 11.81 44.01
C GLY A 128 -23.03 12.82 43.83
N GLU A 129 -21.84 12.40 43.39
CA GLU A 129 -20.75 13.34 43.10
C GLU A 129 -21.07 14.17 41.85
N SER A 130 -20.93 15.49 41.96
CA SER A 130 -21.27 16.44 40.90
C SER A 130 -20.27 17.61 40.80
N GLY A 131 -20.43 18.45 39.77
CA GLY A 131 -19.61 19.64 39.57
C GLY A 131 -18.10 19.36 39.54
N GLN A 132 -17.34 20.19 40.24
CA GLN A 132 -15.87 20.17 40.25
C GLN A 132 -15.28 18.87 40.83
N ALA A 133 -16.02 18.13 41.67
CA ALA A 133 -15.55 16.87 42.26
C ALA A 133 -15.24 15.80 41.20
N LEU A 134 -15.89 15.85 40.03
CA LEU A 134 -15.65 14.92 38.92
C LEU A 134 -14.30 15.14 38.22
N SER A 135 -13.67 16.31 38.36
CA SER A 135 -12.42 16.67 37.68
C SER A 135 -11.23 15.75 38.02
N LYS A 136 -11.26 15.10 39.20
CA LYS A 136 -10.22 14.15 39.66
C LYS A 136 -10.09 12.91 38.77
N TYR A 137 -11.13 12.55 38.01
CA TYR A 137 -11.12 11.40 37.10
C TYR A 137 -10.57 11.75 35.70
N TRP A 138 -10.53 13.04 35.35
CA TRP A 138 -10.30 13.50 33.98
C TRP A 138 -8.86 13.27 33.54
N PHE A 139 -8.67 12.95 32.25
CA PHE A 139 -7.34 12.78 31.69
C PHE A 139 -6.66 14.13 31.39
N LYS A 140 -6.04 14.71 32.42
CA LYS A 140 -5.35 16.02 32.38
C LYS A 140 -4.45 16.22 31.15
N ASN A 141 -3.70 15.19 30.74
CA ASN A 141 -2.75 15.26 29.63
C ASN A 141 -3.30 14.73 28.28
N ALA A 142 -4.62 14.47 28.16
CA ALA A 142 -5.21 13.82 26.98
C ALA A 142 -4.82 14.47 25.65
N LYS A 143 -4.80 15.82 25.59
CA LYS A 143 -4.48 16.59 24.38
C LYS A 143 -3.08 16.29 23.84
N THR A 144 -2.09 16.12 24.71
CA THR A 144 -0.71 15.81 24.33
C THR A 144 -0.61 14.37 23.81
N PHE A 145 -1.18 13.41 24.53
CA PHE A 145 -1.20 11.99 24.12
C PHE A 145 -1.93 11.79 22.80
N MET A 146 -3.11 12.42 22.61
CA MET A 146 -3.85 12.37 21.34
C MET A 146 -3.03 12.95 20.17
N ARG A 147 -2.32 14.07 20.38
CA ARG A 147 -1.46 14.71 19.35
C ARG A 147 -0.29 13.83 18.95
N ILE A 148 0.43 13.26 19.91
CA ILE A 148 1.55 12.33 19.64
C ILE A 148 1.02 11.09 18.91
N THR A 149 -0.12 10.55 19.35
CA THR A 149 -0.76 9.38 18.72
C THR A 149 -1.09 9.64 17.25
N ILE A 150 -1.79 10.74 16.91
CA ILE A 150 -2.17 11.01 15.52
C ILE A 150 -0.95 11.29 14.63
N ILE A 151 0.07 11.98 15.13
CA ILE A 151 1.32 12.21 14.39
C ILE A 151 2.00 10.87 14.08
N LEU A 152 2.21 10.02 15.09
CA LEU A 152 2.82 8.70 14.90
C LEU A 152 2.00 7.80 13.96
N TRP A 153 0.66 7.83 14.07
CA TRP A 153 -0.24 7.07 13.20
C TRP A 153 -0.14 7.53 11.73
N LEU A 154 -0.13 8.84 11.46
CA LEU A 154 -0.01 9.37 10.10
C LEU A 154 1.39 9.12 9.50
N LEU A 155 2.46 9.28 10.29
CA LEU A 155 3.83 8.95 9.86
C LEU A 155 3.97 7.45 9.56
N THR A 156 3.39 6.58 10.39
CA THR A 156 3.38 5.13 10.18
C THR A 156 2.62 4.77 8.90
N ALA A 157 1.44 5.36 8.67
CA ALA A 157 0.64 5.12 7.47
C ALA A 157 1.41 5.54 6.19
N LEU A 158 2.04 6.71 6.20
CA LEU A 158 2.89 7.19 5.10
C LEU A 158 4.07 6.23 4.84
N LEU A 159 4.74 5.78 5.91
CA LEU A 159 5.81 4.79 5.79
C LEU A 159 5.31 3.43 5.29
N GLY A 160 4.06 3.07 5.56
CA GLY A 160 3.38 1.89 4.99
C GLY A 160 3.20 1.99 3.47
N VAL A 161 2.83 3.17 2.96
CA VAL A 161 2.77 3.43 1.51
C VAL A 161 4.16 3.32 0.89
N PHE A 162 5.20 3.93 1.48
CA PHE A 162 6.57 3.79 0.99
C PHE A 162 7.06 2.34 1.00
N ASN A 163 6.73 1.56 2.04
CA ASN A 163 7.03 0.13 2.09
C ASN A 163 6.44 -0.64 0.92
N TYR A 164 5.17 -0.38 0.58
CA TYR A 164 4.52 -1.01 -0.56
C TYR A 164 5.25 -0.66 -1.87
N LEU A 165 5.49 0.64 -2.11
CA LEU A 165 6.11 1.12 -3.34
C LEU A 165 7.55 0.62 -3.54
N ILE A 166 8.35 0.52 -2.47
CA ILE A 166 9.74 0.04 -2.51
C ILE A 166 9.80 -1.49 -2.64
N ARG A 167 8.91 -2.24 -1.98
CA ARG A 167 8.95 -3.72 -1.94
C ARG A 167 8.46 -4.37 -3.23
N TYR A 168 7.65 -3.65 -4.00
CA TYR A 168 7.08 -4.10 -5.26
C TYR A 168 7.60 -3.27 -6.45
N ASP A 169 8.82 -2.72 -6.29
CA ASP A 169 9.64 -2.09 -7.34
C ASP A 169 8.94 -0.98 -8.15
N VAL A 170 7.92 -0.35 -7.55
CA VAL A 170 7.19 0.82 -8.12
C VAL A 170 8.04 2.09 -8.01
N LEU A 171 8.91 2.17 -7.00
CA LEU A 171 9.91 3.23 -6.85
C LEU A 171 11.32 2.62 -6.83
N PRO A 172 12.30 3.24 -7.52
CA PRO A 172 13.69 2.78 -7.46
C PRO A 172 14.24 2.93 -6.05
N THR A 173 14.96 1.92 -5.57
CA THR A 173 15.61 2.01 -4.25
C THR A 173 16.75 3.03 -4.28
N PHE A 174 16.98 3.72 -3.16
CA PHE A 174 18.06 4.71 -3.02
C PHE A 174 19.49 4.14 -3.21
N GLY A 175 19.65 2.82 -3.38
CA GLY A 175 20.92 2.17 -3.74
C GLY A 175 21.09 1.91 -5.24
N SER A 176 20.00 1.78 -6.02
CA SER A 176 20.05 1.34 -7.42
C SER A 176 20.85 2.29 -8.33
N ASN A 177 20.90 3.58 -8.01
CA ASN A 177 21.60 4.60 -8.80
C ASN A 177 23.10 4.76 -8.47
N ARG A 178 23.68 3.99 -7.55
CA ARG A 178 25.15 3.98 -7.32
C ARG A 178 25.90 2.98 -8.20
N GLY A 179 25.19 2.11 -8.92
CA GLY A 179 25.75 1.07 -9.78
C GLY A 179 25.92 1.46 -11.25
N ALA A 180 25.43 2.62 -11.66
CA ALA A 180 25.66 3.16 -13.00
C ALA A 180 27.09 3.72 -13.12
N VAL A 181 28.07 2.80 -13.16
CA VAL A 181 29.38 3.10 -13.75
C VAL A 181 29.09 3.71 -15.13
N PRO A 182 29.67 4.88 -15.49
CA PRO A 182 29.44 5.46 -16.80
C PRO A 182 29.76 4.40 -17.84
N ALA A 183 28.81 4.15 -18.74
CA ALA A 183 28.99 3.16 -19.80
C ALA A 183 30.28 3.49 -20.52
N VAL A 184 31.27 2.59 -20.44
CA VAL A 184 32.52 2.75 -21.17
C VAL A 184 32.14 2.72 -22.64
N THR A 185 32.18 3.89 -23.28
CA THR A 185 32.05 4.01 -24.72
C THR A 185 33.11 3.13 -25.33
N VAL A 186 32.71 1.96 -25.84
CA VAL A 186 33.61 1.09 -26.57
C VAL A 186 33.94 1.85 -27.85
N GLU A 187 35.19 2.31 -27.99
CA GLU A 187 35.66 2.87 -29.24
C GLU A 187 35.37 1.88 -30.38
N PRO A 188 34.84 2.34 -31.53
CA PRO A 188 34.59 1.45 -32.65
C PRO A 188 35.92 0.85 -33.12
N ALA A 189 36.11 -0.43 -32.86
CA ALA A 189 37.33 -1.14 -33.21
C ALA A 189 37.63 -0.97 -34.70
N ALA A 190 38.84 -0.50 -35.00
CA ALA A 190 39.23 -0.13 -36.36
C ALA A 190 39.07 -1.30 -37.35
N THR A 191 38.47 -0.98 -38.50
CA THR A 191 38.36 -1.84 -39.69
C THR A 191 39.68 -2.54 -39.99
N ARG A 192 39.73 -3.87 -39.83
CA ARG A 192 40.75 -4.69 -40.50
C ARG A 192 40.23 -5.12 -41.85
N GLN A 193 40.85 -4.60 -42.90
CA GLN A 193 40.55 -4.94 -44.28
C GLN A 193 41.12 -6.32 -44.65
N ALA A 194 40.34 -7.03 -45.46
CA ALA A 194 40.76 -7.83 -46.61
C ALA A 194 41.67 -9.08 -46.45
N LEU A 195 41.05 -10.20 -46.82
CA LEU A 195 41.57 -11.35 -47.59
C LEU A 195 42.82 -12.11 -47.13
N SER A 196 42.61 -13.43 -46.95
CA SER A 196 43.41 -14.44 -47.63
C SER A 196 42.49 -15.50 -48.25
N THR A 197 42.57 -15.64 -49.57
CA THR A 197 41.89 -16.69 -50.36
C THR A 197 42.57 -18.03 -50.14
N SER A 198 41.80 -19.12 -50.04
CA SER A 198 42.29 -20.47 -50.32
C SER A 198 41.46 -21.11 -51.43
N GLU A 199 42.14 -21.71 -52.40
CA GLU A 199 41.57 -22.23 -53.66
C GLU A 199 40.73 -23.51 -53.49
N PRO A 200 39.86 -23.84 -54.48
CA PRO A 200 38.98 -25.00 -54.42
C PRO A 200 39.69 -26.31 -54.80
N GLY A 201 39.29 -27.42 -54.15
CA GLY A 201 39.86 -28.75 -54.37
C GLY A 201 38.82 -29.86 -54.56
N THR A 202 38.68 -30.28 -55.82
CA THR A 202 38.32 -31.64 -56.27
C THR A 202 36.89 -32.19 -56.07
N THR A 203 36.18 -32.26 -57.20
CA THR A 203 34.98 -33.08 -57.45
C THR A 203 35.29 -34.57 -57.50
N ALA A 204 34.36 -35.41 -57.03
CA ALA A 204 34.14 -36.76 -57.53
C ALA A 204 32.62 -37.00 -57.69
N GLU A 205 32.23 -37.77 -58.72
CA GLU A 205 30.89 -37.76 -59.33
C GLU A 205 30.07 -39.07 -58.99
N PRO A 206 28.90 -39.41 -59.60
CA PRO A 206 27.72 -39.81 -58.83
C PRO A 206 27.29 -41.28 -59.01
N GLY A 207 26.26 -41.72 -58.27
CA GLY A 207 25.74 -43.08 -58.34
C GLY A 207 24.26 -43.29 -57.98
N VAL A 208 23.41 -43.30 -59.02
CA VAL A 208 22.21 -44.15 -59.20
C VAL A 208 20.90 -43.85 -58.40
N THR A 209 19.95 -43.26 -59.16
CA THR A 209 18.48 -43.21 -59.04
C THR A 209 17.81 -44.58 -58.77
N ALA A 210 16.76 -44.68 -57.93
CA ALA A 210 15.31 -44.86 -58.28
C ALA A 210 14.56 -45.42 -57.04
N GLU A 211 13.23 -45.38 -56.83
CA GLU A 211 12.06 -44.65 -57.40
C GLU A 211 10.90 -44.61 -56.33
N PRO A 212 9.70 -44.01 -56.55
CA PRO A 212 8.82 -43.55 -55.46
C PRO A 212 7.54 -44.37 -55.15
N GLY A 213 6.91 -44.05 -54.01
CA GLY A 213 5.47 -44.24 -53.74
C GLY A 213 4.99 -43.20 -52.70
N THR A 214 4.02 -42.30 -52.99
CA THR A 214 2.55 -42.50 -52.94
C THR A 214 1.99 -42.48 -51.49
N THR A 215 0.96 -41.73 -51.05
CA THR A 215 0.21 -40.53 -51.51
C THR A 215 -0.89 -40.20 -50.46
N VAL A 216 -1.17 -38.91 -50.15
CA VAL A 216 -2.43 -38.37 -49.51
C VAL A 216 -2.69 -38.77 -48.03
N GLU A 217 -3.33 -38.00 -47.13
CA GLU A 217 -4.31 -36.87 -47.23
C GLU A 217 -3.88 -35.54 -46.55
N PRO A 218 -4.46 -34.39 -46.98
CA PRO A 218 -4.47 -33.12 -46.24
C PRO A 218 -5.82 -32.81 -45.56
N GLY A 219 -5.79 -32.52 -44.24
CA GLY A 219 -6.96 -32.10 -43.47
C GLY A 219 -7.28 -30.59 -43.55
N VAL A 220 -8.17 -30.23 -44.49
CA VAL A 220 -9.24 -29.19 -44.42
C VAL A 220 -9.14 -28.16 -43.26
N THR A 221 -8.62 -26.94 -43.49
CA THR A 221 -9.32 -25.63 -43.66
C THR A 221 -9.88 -24.93 -42.38
N PRO A 222 -10.20 -23.61 -42.39
CA PRO A 222 -10.06 -22.73 -41.21
C PRO A 222 -11.38 -22.11 -40.72
N GLU A 223 -11.35 -21.26 -39.68
CA GLU A 223 -12.06 -19.97 -39.75
C GLU A 223 -11.58 -18.89 -38.76
N VAL A 224 -11.80 -17.63 -39.16
CA VAL A 224 -11.60 -16.40 -38.38
C VAL A 224 -12.97 -15.82 -38.09
N ILE A 225 -13.26 -15.41 -36.85
CA ILE A 225 -14.25 -14.36 -36.60
C ILE A 225 -13.68 -13.33 -35.63
N ALA A 226 -13.47 -12.12 -36.14
CA ALA A 226 -13.24 -10.94 -35.33
C ALA A 226 -14.59 -10.38 -34.83
N SER A 227 -14.66 -9.94 -33.58
CA SER A 227 -15.80 -9.16 -33.08
C SER A 227 -15.44 -7.68 -33.05
N ALA A 228 -16.27 -6.87 -33.70
CA ALA A 228 -16.03 -5.45 -33.92
C ALA A 228 -16.43 -4.58 -32.71
N THR A 229 -15.62 -3.55 -32.48
CA THR A 229 -16.02 -2.14 -32.40
C THR A 229 -17.23 -1.72 -31.54
N ALA A 230 -16.94 -0.91 -30.51
CA ALA A 230 -17.74 0.26 -30.16
C ALA A 230 -16.83 1.45 -29.79
N LYS A 231 -17.04 2.61 -30.42
CA LYS A 231 -16.31 3.87 -30.18
C LYS A 231 -17.16 4.83 -29.32
N PRO A 232 -16.60 5.94 -28.79
CA PRO A 232 -17.11 6.61 -27.59
C PRO A 232 -18.27 7.58 -27.85
N ILE A 233 -19.00 7.92 -26.77
CA ILE A 233 -19.93 9.06 -26.71
C ILE A 233 -19.43 10.05 -25.66
N ALA A 234 -19.60 11.34 -25.95
CA ALA A 234 -19.01 12.44 -25.20
C ALA A 234 -20.04 13.22 -24.34
N THR A 235 -19.50 13.89 -23.31
CA THR A 235 -19.90 15.20 -22.77
C THR A 235 -21.38 15.53 -22.53
N ALA A 236 -21.71 15.79 -21.25
CA ALA A 236 -22.70 16.80 -20.88
C ALA A 236 -22.33 17.56 -19.59
N LYS A 237 -22.38 18.89 -19.65
CA LYS A 237 -22.46 19.86 -18.54
C LYS A 237 -23.64 20.78 -18.90
N PRO A 238 -24.51 21.23 -17.98
CA PRO A 238 -24.22 22.37 -17.10
C PRO A 238 -24.52 21.98 -15.62
N ALA A 239 -24.83 22.82 -14.62
CA ALA A 239 -25.07 24.27 -14.53
C ALA A 239 -24.60 24.84 -13.16
N THR A 240 -25.06 26.05 -12.83
CA THR A 240 -24.83 26.79 -11.58
C THR A 240 -26.17 27.18 -10.95
N THR A 241 -26.31 27.09 -9.62
CA THR A 241 -27.36 27.77 -8.82
C THR A 241 -26.77 28.10 -7.44
N VAL A 242 -26.29 29.32 -7.22
CA VAL A 242 -26.96 30.45 -6.52
C VAL A 242 -27.08 30.26 -4.99
N GLU A 243 -26.45 31.21 -4.29
CA GLU A 243 -26.42 31.41 -2.85
C GLU A 243 -27.64 32.24 -2.38
N PRO A 244 -28.10 32.08 -1.12
CA PRO A 244 -28.90 33.12 -0.48
C PRO A 244 -28.35 33.57 0.88
N GLY A 245 -28.09 34.88 0.98
CA GLY A 245 -28.78 35.71 1.97
C GLY A 245 -28.17 35.83 3.37
N VAL A 246 -27.43 36.91 3.58
CA VAL A 246 -27.24 37.53 4.91
C VAL A 246 -28.54 38.20 5.36
N THR A 247 -28.89 38.08 6.65
CA THR A 247 -29.89 38.93 7.32
C THR A 247 -29.35 39.28 8.72
N PRO A 248 -29.48 40.54 9.20
CA PRO A 248 -28.62 41.04 10.27
C PRO A 248 -29.12 40.81 11.71
N GLU A 249 -28.17 41.05 12.60
CA GLU A 249 -28.23 41.28 14.05
C GLU A 249 -29.43 42.12 14.55
N VAL A 250 -30.05 41.67 15.64
CA VAL A 250 -30.87 42.49 16.54
C VAL A 250 -30.60 42.06 18.00
N THR A 251 -30.02 42.97 18.78
CA THR A 251 -30.00 42.99 20.26
C THR A 251 -29.69 44.43 20.71
N PRO A 252 -30.05 44.85 21.94
CA PRO A 252 -30.86 44.15 22.94
C PRO A 252 -32.33 44.63 23.01
#